data_AF-A0A7S3LHQ4-F1
#
_entry.id   AF-A0A7S3LHQ4-F1
#
_cell.length_a   1.000
_cell.length_b   1.000
_cell.length_c   1.000
_cell.angle_alpha   90.00
_cell.angle_beta   90.00
_cell.angle_gamma   90.00
#
_symmetry.space_group_name_H-M   'P 1'
#
loop_
_entity.id
_entity.type
_entity.pdbx_description
1 polymer ?
#
loop_
_entity_poly.entity_id
_entity_poly.type
_entity_poly.pdbx_seq_one_letter_code
_entity_poly.pdbx_strand_id
1 'polypeptide(L)'
;ELVVTQELGNILEKPKGHVQGVYFRFWQHLLWASEFQAKFDIQLYDMKQVSLKQEGHRYILFVPGLAEARPSVLRGDEVHITWNDRLFKGRVVTTRLLEVVLEFSRSFESQFNTTFDTVDVQFTFSRMTFRTSHEGCRLAETYMAPLLLPSLK
;
A
#
# COMPACT_ATOMS: atom_id res chain seq x y z
N GLU A 1 -26.42 1.99 8.31
CA GLU A 1 -25.41 2.82 7.62
C GLU A 1 -25.14 4.16 8.30
N LEU A 2 -26.15 4.95 8.69
CA LEU A 2 -25.96 6.29 9.31
C LEU A 2 -25.24 6.34 10.68
N VAL A 3 -25.27 5.28 11.48
CA VAL A 3 -24.61 5.27 12.81
C VAL A 3 -23.08 5.13 12.67
N VAL A 4 -22.63 4.33 11.70
CA VAL A 4 -21.20 4.09 11.43
C VAL A 4 -20.52 5.36 10.93
N THR A 5 -21.20 6.14 10.08
CA THR A 5 -20.68 7.41 9.57
C THR A 5 -20.56 8.48 10.65
N GLN A 6 -21.45 8.50 11.64
CA GLN A 6 -21.41 9.48 12.73
C GLN A 6 -20.34 9.13 13.78
N GLU A 7 -20.16 7.85 14.10
CA GLU A 7 -19.05 7.42 14.97
C GLU A 7 -17.68 7.63 14.32
N LEU A 8 -17.54 7.30 13.03
CA LEU A 8 -16.31 7.61 12.28
C LEU A 8 -16.08 9.12 12.18
N GLY A 9 -17.13 9.92 11.98
CA GLY A 9 -17.05 11.38 11.99
C GLY A 9 -16.47 11.91 13.29
N ASN A 10 -16.95 11.42 14.44
CA ASN A 10 -16.45 11.82 15.76
C ASN A 10 -15.01 11.37 16.02
N ILE A 11 -14.57 10.25 15.44
CA ILE A 11 -13.18 9.76 15.52
C ILE A 11 -12.23 10.61 14.65
N LEU A 12 -12.71 11.08 13.50
CA LEU A 12 -11.94 11.88 12.54
C LEU A 12 -11.96 13.38 12.85
N GLU A 13 -12.91 13.85 13.68
CA GLU A 13 -12.91 15.22 14.19
C GLU A 13 -11.67 15.46 15.07
N LYS A 14 -10.96 16.57 14.80
CA LYS A 14 -9.82 16.99 15.61
C LYS A 14 -10.28 17.09 17.07
N PRO A 15 -9.61 16.43 18.02
CA PRO A 15 -10.06 16.41 19.39
C PRO A 15 -10.15 17.81 19.98
N LYS A 16 -11.31 18.13 20.54
CA LYS A 16 -11.57 19.40 21.25
C LYS A 16 -11.01 19.26 22.67
N GLY A 17 -9.79 19.76 22.87
CA GLY A 17 -9.11 19.80 24.18
C GLY A 17 -7.77 19.07 24.20
N HIS A 18 -6.81 19.65 24.94
CA HIS A 18 -5.46 19.14 25.08
C HIS A 18 -5.39 18.17 26.25
N VAL A 19 -5.58 16.88 25.99
CA VAL A 19 -5.26 15.81 26.94
C VAL A 19 -4.35 14.86 26.19
N GLN A 20 -3.10 14.69 26.64
CA GLN A 20 -2.03 13.99 25.90
C GLN A 20 -2.48 12.65 25.30
N GLY A 21 -3.29 11.86 26.02
CA GLY A 21 -3.79 10.58 25.52
C GLY A 21 -4.79 10.67 24.34
N VAL A 22 -5.47 11.79 24.16
CA VAL A 22 -6.41 11.99 23.03
C VAL A 22 -5.66 12.26 21.73
N TYR A 23 -4.50 12.93 21.79
CA TYR A 23 -3.66 13.21 20.63
C TYR A 23 -3.13 11.93 19.98
N PHE A 24 -2.48 11.05 20.76
CA PHE A 24 -1.91 9.82 20.22
C PHE A 24 -2.98 8.85 19.73
N ARG A 25 -4.10 8.74 20.45
CA ARG A 25 -5.26 7.96 19.98
C ARG A 25 -5.78 8.49 18.65
N PHE A 26 -5.95 9.80 18.49
CA PHE A 26 -6.42 10.38 17.24
C PHE A 26 -5.53 9.99 16.05
N TRP A 27 -4.20 10.17 16.17
CA TRP A 27 -3.26 9.78 15.11
C TRP A 27 -3.23 8.27 14.86
N GLN A 28 -3.36 7.47 15.91
CA GLN A 28 -3.45 6.01 15.77
C GLN A 28 -4.67 5.60 14.93
N HIS A 29 -5.84 6.22 15.16
CA HIS A 29 -7.04 5.96 14.37
C HIS A 29 -6.88 6.43 12.91
N LEU A 30 -6.30 7.62 12.70
CA LEU A 30 -6.02 8.12 11.34
C LEU A 30 -5.06 7.21 10.58
N LEU A 31 -4.03 6.68 11.25
CA LEU A 31 -3.10 5.73 10.65
C LEU A 31 -3.82 4.44 10.23
N TRP A 32 -4.70 3.90 11.09
CA TRP A 32 -5.50 2.72 10.75
C TRP A 32 -6.44 2.96 9.57
N ALA A 33 -7.15 4.10 9.57
CA ALA A 33 -8.03 4.48 8.47
C ALA A 33 -7.25 4.64 7.16
N SER A 34 -6.05 5.24 7.23
CA SER A 34 -5.17 5.43 6.07
C SER A 34 -4.62 4.09 5.55
N GLU A 35 -4.21 3.18 6.45
CA GLU A 35 -3.76 1.84 6.06
C GLU A 35 -4.90 1.05 5.39
N PHE A 36 -6.11 1.16 5.93
CA PHE A 36 -7.30 0.55 5.34
C PHE A 36 -7.57 1.12 3.94
N GLN A 37 -7.61 2.44 3.79
CA GLN A 37 -7.83 3.09 2.49
C GLN A 37 -6.76 2.67 1.47
N ALA A 38 -5.48 2.68 1.85
CA ALA A 38 -4.37 2.28 0.98
C ALA A 38 -4.53 0.84 0.46
N LYS A 39 -5.12 -0.05 1.26
CA LYS A 39 -5.43 -1.43 0.86
C LYS A 39 -6.46 -1.49 -0.27
N PHE A 40 -7.52 -0.68 -0.22
CA PHE A 40 -8.53 -0.67 -1.29
C PHE A 40 -8.03 0.08 -2.51
N ASP A 41 -7.33 1.19 -2.29
CA ASP A 41 -6.80 2.02 -3.36
C ASP A 41 -5.86 1.21 -4.24
N ILE A 42 -4.89 0.49 -3.67
CA ILE A 42 -3.91 -0.25 -4.47
C ILE A 42 -4.56 -1.33 -5.36
N GLN A 43 -5.69 -1.89 -4.93
CA GLN A 43 -6.45 -2.90 -5.69
C GLN A 43 -7.14 -2.33 -6.93
N LEU A 44 -7.22 -1.00 -7.07
CA LEU A 44 -7.71 -0.36 -8.30
C LEU A 44 -6.82 -0.65 -9.51
N TYR A 45 -5.56 -1.05 -9.27
CA TYR A 45 -4.65 -1.48 -10.32
C TYR A 45 -4.68 -3.00 -10.58
N ASP A 46 -5.51 -3.77 -9.88
CA ASP A 46 -5.66 -5.20 -10.14
C ASP A 46 -6.16 -5.42 -11.58
N MET A 47 -5.56 -6.41 -12.24
CA MET A 47 -5.80 -6.67 -13.66
C MET A 47 -6.01 -8.16 -13.89
N LYS A 48 -6.82 -8.46 -14.89
CA LYS A 48 -7.16 -9.82 -15.29
C LYS A 48 -6.73 -10.07 -16.72
N GLN A 49 -6.18 -11.25 -16.98
CA GLN A 49 -5.83 -11.71 -18.32
C GLN A 49 -4.93 -10.73 -19.10
N VAL A 50 -3.94 -10.14 -18.42
CA VAL A 50 -2.98 -9.22 -19.05
C VAL A 50 -1.72 -9.95 -19.50
N SER A 51 -1.11 -9.48 -20.59
CA SER A 51 0.19 -9.94 -21.02
C SER A 51 1.31 -9.10 -20.37
N LEU A 52 2.45 -9.74 -20.14
CA LEU A 52 3.66 -9.07 -19.68
C LEU A 52 4.65 -9.00 -20.82
N LYS A 53 5.34 -7.86 -20.96
CA LYS A 53 6.43 -7.73 -21.94
C LYS A 53 7.76 -8.03 -21.27
N GLN A 54 8.59 -8.87 -21.89
CA GLN A 54 9.93 -9.15 -21.37
C GLN A 54 10.94 -8.06 -21.77
N GLU A 55 11.76 -7.63 -20.81
CA GLU A 55 12.90 -6.72 -20.99
C GLU A 55 14.10 -7.32 -20.25
N GLY A 56 14.86 -8.18 -20.93
CA GLY A 56 15.94 -8.96 -20.32
C GLY A 56 15.42 -9.94 -19.27
N HIS A 57 15.86 -9.78 -18.02
CA HIS A 57 15.40 -10.59 -16.86
C HIS A 57 14.23 -9.94 -16.10
N ARG A 58 13.58 -8.94 -16.69
CA ARG A 58 12.48 -8.21 -16.06
C ARG A 58 11.24 -8.24 -16.93
N TYR A 59 10.11 -7.93 -16.32
CA TYR A 59 8.81 -7.87 -16.97
C TYR A 59 8.26 -6.46 -16.88
N ILE A 60 7.66 -5.99 -17.96
CA ILE A 60 7.00 -4.71 -18.04
C ILE A 60 5.49 -4.99 -18.08
N LEU A 61 4.77 -4.35 -17.16
CA LEU A 61 3.32 -4.32 -17.14
C LEU A 61 2.85 -2.89 -17.40
N PHE A 62 1.98 -2.71 -18.39
CA PHE A 62 1.30 -1.43 -18.60
C PHE A 62 0.15 -1.29 -17.62
N VAL A 63 0.12 -0.19 -16.87
CA VAL A 63 -0.90 0.10 -15.86
C VAL A 63 -1.59 1.42 -16.19
N PRO A 64 -2.83 1.39 -16.71
CA PRO A 64 -3.61 2.61 -16.94
C PRO A 64 -3.78 3.41 -15.65
N GLY A 65 -3.64 4.73 -15.72
CA GLY A 65 -3.81 5.61 -14.57
C GLY A 65 -2.64 5.65 -13.57
N LEU A 66 -1.54 4.94 -13.84
CA LEU A 66 -0.35 5.00 -12.98
C LEU A 66 0.30 6.39 -12.94
N ALA A 67 0.20 7.16 -14.03
CA ALA A 67 0.82 8.48 -14.17
C ALA A 67 0.27 9.52 -13.19
N GLU A 68 -0.93 9.32 -12.65
CA GLU A 68 -1.53 10.21 -11.65
C GLU A 68 -0.88 10.06 -10.26
N ALA A 69 0.04 9.09 -10.10
CA ALA A 69 0.82 8.80 -8.89
C ALA A 69 0.01 8.42 -7.64
N ARG A 70 -1.31 8.26 -7.77
CA ARG A 70 -2.21 7.82 -6.69
C ARG A 70 -3.21 6.78 -7.20
N PRO A 71 -3.32 5.61 -6.54
CA PRO A 71 -2.46 5.11 -5.46
C PRO A 71 -0.98 4.99 -5.86
N SER A 72 -0.05 5.22 -4.93
CA SER A 72 1.37 5.16 -5.26
C SER A 72 1.86 3.71 -5.29
N VAL A 73 2.22 3.23 -6.48
CA VAL A 73 3.04 2.01 -6.63
C VAL A 73 4.50 2.40 -6.47
N LEU A 74 5.16 1.85 -5.47
CA LEU A 74 6.54 2.19 -5.12
C LEU A 74 7.50 1.05 -5.44
N ARG A 75 8.77 1.41 -5.63
CA ARG A 75 9.85 0.43 -5.68
C ARG A 75 9.84 -0.40 -4.40
N GLY A 76 9.85 -1.71 -4.55
CA GLY A 76 9.83 -2.67 -3.45
C GLY A 76 8.45 -3.22 -3.12
N ASP A 77 7.38 -2.64 -3.66
CA ASP A 77 6.03 -3.19 -3.46
C ASP A 77 5.92 -4.60 -4.04
N GLU A 78 5.12 -5.43 -3.37
CA GLU A 78 4.90 -6.82 -3.75
C GLU A 78 3.73 -6.88 -4.74
N VAL A 79 3.93 -7.63 -5.82
CA VAL A 79 2.90 -7.87 -6.84
C VAL A 79 2.68 -9.37 -6.90
N HIS A 80 1.43 -9.79 -6.85
CA HIS A 80 1.07 -11.19 -7.01
C HIS A 80 0.55 -11.42 -8.42
N ILE A 81 0.96 -12.53 -9.01
CA ILE A 81 0.39 -12.98 -10.27
C ILE A 81 -0.17 -14.37 -10.12
N THR A 82 -1.39 -14.57 -10.61
CA THR A 82 -1.98 -15.89 -10.77
C THR A 82 -1.86 -16.32 -12.22
N TRP A 83 -1.20 -17.45 -12.45
CA TRP A 83 -1.01 -18.06 -13.76
C TRP A 83 -1.12 -19.58 -13.64
N ASN A 84 -1.94 -20.21 -14.47
CA ASN A 84 -2.22 -21.66 -14.44
C ASN A 84 -2.58 -22.16 -13.01
N ASP A 85 -3.50 -21.47 -12.35
CA ASP A 85 -3.95 -21.74 -10.97
C ASP A 85 -2.84 -21.71 -9.90
N ARG A 86 -1.70 -21.10 -10.21
CA ARG A 86 -0.57 -20.93 -9.28
C ARG A 86 -0.31 -19.45 -9.01
N LEU A 87 -0.10 -19.16 -7.73
CA LEU A 87 0.28 -17.83 -7.27
C LEU A 87 1.81 -17.68 -7.30
N PHE A 88 2.28 -16.63 -7.97
CA PHE A 88 3.66 -16.22 -8.01
C PHE A 88 3.82 -14.85 -7.39
N LYS A 89 4.90 -14.66 -6.64
CA LYS A 89 5.25 -13.37 -6.04
C LYS A 89 6.31 -12.69 -6.86
N GLY A 90 6.10 -11.41 -7.13
CA GLY A 90 7.07 -10.52 -7.71
C GLY A 90 7.20 -9.23 -6.92
N ARG A 91 8.12 -8.40 -7.40
CA ARG A 91 8.43 -7.12 -6.79
C ARG A 91 8.53 -6.04 -7.84
N VAL A 92 8.03 -4.86 -7.51
CA VAL A 92 8.26 -3.64 -8.30
C VAL A 92 9.71 -3.21 -8.17
N VAL A 93 10.44 -3.21 -9.29
CA VAL A 93 11.81 -2.71 -9.37
C VAL A 93 11.82 -1.20 -9.58
N THR A 94 10.97 -0.71 -10.47
CA THR A 94 10.79 0.72 -10.74
C THR A 94 9.44 0.96 -11.41
N THR A 95 8.93 2.16 -11.28
CA THR A 95 7.80 2.67 -12.07
C THR A 95 8.31 3.61 -13.15
N ARG A 96 7.61 3.65 -14.26
CA ARG A 96 7.71 4.63 -15.36
C ARG A 96 6.32 5.27 -15.51
N LEU A 97 6.14 6.18 -16.48
CA LEU A 97 4.90 6.96 -16.63
C LEU A 97 3.61 6.13 -16.52
N LEU A 98 3.49 5.07 -17.32
CA LEU A 98 2.34 4.14 -17.30
C LEU A 98 2.78 2.68 -17.22
N GLU A 99 4.02 2.42 -16.83
CA GLU A 99 4.57 1.07 -16.81
C GLU A 99 5.18 0.77 -15.44
N VAL A 100 5.00 -0.48 -15.01
CA VAL A 100 5.68 -1.02 -13.84
C VAL A 100 6.68 -2.07 -14.32
N VAL A 101 7.91 -1.94 -13.86
CA VAL A 101 8.96 -2.94 -14.11
C VAL A 101 8.99 -3.90 -12.92
N LEU A 102 8.78 -5.18 -13.21
CA LEU A 102 8.60 -6.26 -12.27
C LEU A 102 9.75 -7.27 -12.37
N GLU A 103 10.06 -7.87 -11.24
CA GLU A 103 11.00 -8.99 -11.11
C GLU A 103 10.29 -10.14 -10.38
N PHE A 104 10.47 -11.36 -10.87
CA PHE A 104 9.84 -12.57 -10.33
C PHE A 104 10.90 -13.60 -9.93
N SER A 105 10.47 -14.67 -9.26
CA SER A 105 11.35 -15.80 -8.98
C SER A 105 11.70 -16.55 -10.26
N ARG A 106 12.91 -17.15 -10.30
CA ARG A 106 13.37 -17.99 -11.43
C ARG A 106 12.39 -19.10 -11.81
N SER A 107 11.62 -19.61 -10.85
CA SER A 107 10.59 -20.62 -11.10
C SER A 107 9.51 -20.12 -12.08
N PHE A 108 9.10 -18.85 -11.94
CA PHE A 108 8.17 -18.22 -12.88
C PHE A 108 8.85 -17.97 -14.23
N GLU A 109 10.04 -17.37 -14.20
CA GLU A 109 10.80 -17.01 -15.41
C GLU A 109 11.06 -18.19 -16.35
N SER A 110 11.33 -19.37 -15.79
CA SER A 110 11.62 -20.58 -16.57
C SER A 110 10.41 -21.16 -17.30
N GLN A 111 9.18 -20.80 -16.89
CA GLN A 111 7.95 -21.42 -17.36
C GLN A 111 7.08 -20.47 -18.18
N PHE A 112 7.14 -19.16 -17.88
CA PHE A 112 6.23 -18.17 -18.43
C PHE A 112 6.63 -17.73 -19.85
N ASN A 113 5.69 -17.83 -20.80
CA ASN A 113 5.88 -17.40 -22.18
C ASN A 113 5.14 -16.08 -22.45
N THR A 114 5.90 -14.98 -22.52
CA THR A 114 5.36 -13.63 -22.75
C THR A 114 4.56 -13.42 -24.04
N THR A 115 4.68 -14.31 -25.04
CA THR A 115 3.97 -14.18 -26.31
C THR A 115 2.55 -14.74 -26.27
N PHE A 116 2.31 -15.80 -25.48
CA PHE A 116 1.03 -16.51 -25.49
C PHE A 116 0.32 -16.48 -24.14
N ASP A 117 1.06 -16.35 -23.04
CA ASP A 117 0.50 -16.44 -21.70
C ASP A 117 -0.06 -15.09 -21.23
N THR A 118 -1.22 -15.17 -20.60
CA THR A 118 -1.85 -14.07 -19.86
C THR A 118 -1.89 -14.42 -18.38
N VAL A 119 -1.87 -13.38 -17.54
CA VAL A 119 -1.84 -13.52 -16.08
C VAL A 119 -2.83 -12.59 -15.43
N ASP A 120 -3.28 -12.98 -14.25
CA ASP A 120 -4.06 -12.12 -13.37
C ASP A 120 -3.12 -11.45 -12.38
N VAL A 121 -3.04 -10.13 -12.39
CA VAL A 121 -2.16 -9.32 -11.53
C VAL A 121 -2.96 -8.77 -10.37
N GLN A 122 -2.40 -8.90 -9.17
CA GLN A 122 -2.91 -8.26 -7.96
C GLN A 122 -1.80 -7.43 -7.33
N PHE A 123 -2.07 -6.14 -7.16
CA PHE A 123 -1.13 -5.24 -6.51
C PHE A 123 -1.32 -5.30 -5.00
N THR A 124 -0.21 -5.20 -4.28
CA THR A 124 -0.20 -5.09 -2.83
C THR A 124 0.74 -3.97 -2.43
N PHE A 125 0.50 -3.37 -1.26
CA PHE A 125 1.39 -2.35 -0.72
C PHE A 125 2.18 -2.92 0.46
N SER A 126 3.40 -2.42 0.65
CA SER A 126 4.15 -2.76 1.85
C SER A 126 3.53 -2.13 3.10
N ARG A 127 3.10 -3.00 4.04
CA ARG A 127 2.64 -2.56 5.37
C ARG A 127 3.77 -2.06 6.28
N MET A 128 5.04 -2.17 5.87
CA MET A 128 6.18 -1.85 6.72
C MET A 128 6.13 -0.40 7.22
N THR A 129 5.86 0.55 6.32
CA THR A 129 5.76 1.98 6.67
C THR A 129 4.65 2.25 7.68
N PHE A 130 3.49 1.62 7.51
CA PHE A 130 2.39 1.73 8.45
C PHE A 130 2.73 1.11 9.80
N ARG A 131 3.33 -0.08 9.83
CA ARG A 131 3.78 -0.73 11.07
C ARG A 131 4.78 0.12 11.83
N THR A 132 5.78 0.67 11.15
CA THR A 132 6.75 1.58 11.77
C THR A 132 6.09 2.84 12.30
N SER A 133 5.12 3.41 11.56
CA SER A 133 4.38 4.59 11.99
C SER A 133 3.48 4.32 13.21
N HIS A 134 2.81 3.16 13.24
CA HIS A 134 2.01 2.71 14.38
C HIS A 134 2.87 2.52 15.62
N GLU A 135 4.02 1.86 15.51
CA GLU A 135 4.94 1.73 16.65
C GLU A 135 5.49 3.09 17.09
N GLY A 136 5.83 3.97 16.15
CA GLY A 136 6.26 5.33 16.46
C GLY A 136 5.20 6.10 17.25
N CYS A 137 3.93 6.03 16.83
CA CYS A 137 2.82 6.68 17.54
C CYS A 137 2.63 6.13 18.95
N ARG A 138 2.74 4.81 19.12
CA ARG A 138 2.66 4.13 20.42
C ARG A 138 3.80 4.53 21.36
N LEU A 139 5.04 4.59 20.86
CA LEU A 139 6.21 4.98 21.65
C LEU A 139 6.22 6.49 21.98
N ALA A 140 5.69 7.33 21.07
CA ALA A 140 5.63 8.76 21.28
C ALA A 140 4.76 9.15 22.48
N GLU A 141 3.70 8.39 22.77
CA GLU A 141 2.88 8.58 23.97
C GLU A 141 3.70 8.44 25.26
N THR A 142 4.59 7.45 25.31
CA THR A 142 5.42 7.17 26.48
C THR A 142 6.63 8.10 26.60
N TYR A 143 7.33 8.36 25.49
CA TYR A 143 8.67 8.97 25.53
C TYR A 143 8.72 10.40 25.00
N MET A 144 7.78 10.81 24.16
CA MET A 144 7.83 12.09 23.44
C MET A 144 6.69 13.04 23.78
N ALA A 145 5.74 12.64 24.64
CA ALA A 145 4.62 13.48 25.04
C ALA A 145 5.05 14.87 25.58
N PRO A 146 6.11 15.00 26.42
CA PRO A 146 6.57 16.33 26.87
C PRO A 146 7.22 17.18 25.76
N LEU A 147 7.78 16.55 24.72
CA LEU A 147 8.48 17.22 23.62
C LEU A 147 7.53 17.65 22.50
N LEU A 148 6.60 16.77 22.12
CA LEU A 148 5.63 17.00 21.04
C LEU A 148 4.50 17.93 21.48
N LEU A 149 4.23 17.98 22.79
CA LEU A 149 3.20 18.83 23.38
C LEU A 149 3.80 19.74 24.46
N PRO A 150 4.75 20.63 24.12
CA PRO A 150 5.50 21.42 25.10
C PRO A 150 4.64 22.48 25.81
N SER A 151 3.48 22.84 25.26
CA SER A 151 2.50 23.76 25.85
C SER A 151 1.58 23.09 26.89
N LEU A 152 1.74 21.81 27.17
CA LEU A 152 1.09 21.11 28.28
C LEU A 152 1.98 21.21 29.52
N LYS A 153 2.03 22.42 30.10
CA LYS A 153 2.41 22.66 31.50
C LYS A 153 1.22 23.28 32.21
#